data_AF-A0A1R3JB03-F1
#
_entry.id   AF-A0A1R3JB03-F1
#
_cell.length_a   1.000
_cell.length_b   1.000
_cell.length_c   1.000
_cell.angle_alpha   90.00
_cell.angle_beta   90.00
_cell.angle_gamma   90.00
#
_symmetry.space_group_name_H-M   'P 1'
#
loop_
_entity.id
_entity.type
_entity.pdbx_description
1 polymer ?
#
loop_
_entity_poly.entity_id
_entity_poly.type
_entity_poly.pdbx_seq_one_letter_code
_entity_poly.pdbx_strand_id
1 'polypeptide(L)'
;MGKSSFLRNKYWVLRHGKSIPNEKGLIVSSLLASEGVEQARLAGELFLKELKENNIPLENVRICYSPFSRTRHTAEVAASVLNIPFDGPQCKVIDDLRERYFGPTFELLSHDKYPEIWAMDENDPFTRPEGGESVDDVASRLTSAMATIESEYQGGIEDGL
;
A
#
# COMPACT_ATOMS: atom_id res chain seq x y z
N MET A 1 -33.31 3.19 -4.94
CA MET A 1 -32.25 2.30 -5.47
C MET A 1 -31.05 2.43 -4.55
N GLY A 2 -30.80 1.42 -3.71
CA GLY A 2 -29.68 1.45 -2.76
C GLY A 2 -28.35 1.45 -3.52
N LYS A 3 -27.40 2.30 -3.09
CA LYS A 3 -26.01 2.21 -3.54
C LYS A 3 -25.46 0.86 -3.06
N SER A 4 -25.46 -0.14 -3.93
CA SER A 4 -24.63 -1.32 -3.71
C SER A 4 -23.17 -0.84 -3.73
N SER A 5 -22.51 -0.88 -2.57
CA SER A 5 -21.07 -0.69 -2.51
C SER A 5 -20.43 -1.87 -3.20
N PHE A 6 -19.62 -1.61 -4.24
CA PHE A 6 -18.83 -2.65 -4.92
C PHE A 6 -17.76 -3.25 -4.00
N LEU A 7 -17.37 -2.52 -2.95
CA LEU A 7 -16.40 -2.94 -1.94
C LEU A 7 -17.11 -3.55 -0.75
N ARG A 8 -16.76 -4.79 -0.41
CA ARG A 8 -17.27 -5.57 0.72
C ARG A 8 -16.35 -5.49 1.93
N ASN A 9 -15.08 -5.14 1.73
CA ASN A 9 -14.11 -4.97 2.80
C ASN A 9 -13.98 -3.52 3.24
N LYS A 10 -13.47 -3.32 4.46
CA LYS A 10 -13.02 -2.03 4.97
C LYS A 10 -11.51 -1.91 4.74
N TYR A 11 -11.08 -0.77 4.22
CA TYR A 11 -9.69 -0.53 3.83
C TYR A 11 -9.04 0.52 4.70
N TRP A 12 -7.89 0.18 5.27
CA TRP A 12 -6.95 1.12 5.87
C TRP A 12 -5.69 1.14 5.02
N VAL A 13 -5.27 2.33 4.61
CA VAL A 13 -4.10 2.51 3.75
C VAL A 13 -2.96 3.05 4.60
N LEU A 14 -1.86 2.30 4.65
CA LEU A 14 -0.63 2.68 5.34
C LEU A 14 0.49 2.88 4.33
N ARG A 15 0.99 4.11 4.22
CA ARG A 15 2.22 4.39 3.48
C ARG A 15 3.41 3.84 4.26
N HIS A 16 4.42 3.32 3.55
CA HIS A 16 5.64 2.84 4.20
C HIS A 16 6.29 3.93 5.07
N GLY A 17 6.96 3.49 6.15
CA GLY A 17 7.76 4.38 6.98
C GLY A 17 8.95 4.99 6.22
N LYS A 18 9.62 5.94 6.85
CA LYS A 18 10.84 6.57 6.33
C LYS A 18 11.97 5.53 6.13
N SER A 19 12.60 5.53 4.96
CA SER A 19 13.74 4.67 4.63
C SER A 19 15.06 5.46 4.57
N ILE A 20 16.19 4.77 4.61
CA ILE A 20 17.53 5.38 4.60
C ILE A 20 17.80 6.25 3.34
N PRO A 21 17.41 5.84 2.11
CA PRO A 21 17.53 6.68 0.91
C PRO A 21 16.55 7.86 0.86
N ASN A 22 15.40 7.77 1.53
CA ASN A 22 14.44 8.89 1.58
C ASN A 22 15.04 10.09 2.33
N GLU A 23 15.94 9.86 3.29
CA GLU A 23 16.70 10.96 3.93
C GLU A 23 17.59 11.72 2.95
N LYS A 24 17.97 11.07 1.85
CA LYS A 24 18.82 11.65 0.80
C LYS A 24 18.02 12.06 -0.45
N GLY A 25 16.69 12.01 -0.39
CA GLY A 25 15.81 12.35 -1.51
C GLY A 25 15.88 11.39 -2.70
N LEU A 26 16.44 10.18 -2.53
CA LEU A 26 16.65 9.22 -3.62
C LEU A 26 15.48 8.24 -3.74
N ILE A 27 15.04 7.99 -4.98
CA ILE A 27 14.01 7.00 -5.31
C ILE A 27 14.64 5.59 -5.28
N VAL A 28 14.77 4.98 -4.09
CA VAL A 28 15.32 3.62 -3.90
C VAL A 28 14.49 2.80 -2.90
N SER A 29 14.30 1.51 -3.19
CA SER A 29 13.76 0.57 -2.21
C SER A 29 14.83 0.05 -1.27
N SER A 30 14.85 0.54 -0.03
CA SER A 30 15.63 -0.05 1.06
C SER A 30 14.74 -0.37 2.26
N LEU A 31 15.29 -1.06 3.26
CA LEU A 31 14.65 -1.18 4.57
C LEU A 31 14.44 0.21 5.23
N LEU A 32 13.51 0.24 6.19
CA LEU A 32 13.21 1.41 7.03
C LEU A 32 14.44 1.86 7.82
N ALA A 33 14.53 3.18 8.05
CA ALA A 33 15.38 3.74 9.09
C ALA A 33 14.73 3.54 10.47
N SER A 34 15.46 3.81 11.56
CA SER A 34 14.92 3.69 12.94
C SER A 34 13.63 4.50 13.14
N GLU A 35 13.60 5.74 12.62
CA GLU A 35 12.40 6.58 12.62
C GLU A 35 11.23 5.94 11.85
N GLY A 36 11.52 5.28 10.72
CA GLY A 36 10.50 4.58 9.94
C GLY A 36 9.93 3.36 10.65
N VAL A 37 10.75 2.63 11.41
CA VAL A 37 10.27 1.52 12.25
C VAL A 37 9.33 2.03 13.33
N GLU A 38 9.68 3.14 13.99
CA GLU A 38 8.81 3.75 15.01
C GLU A 38 7.50 4.24 14.42
N GLN A 39 7.53 4.86 13.23
CA GLN A 39 6.32 5.25 12.49
C GLN A 39 5.42 4.04 12.20
N ALA A 40 5.98 2.93 11.75
CA ALA A 40 5.24 1.70 11.47
C ALA A 40 4.64 1.09 12.74
N ARG A 41 5.37 1.12 13.85
CA ARG A 41 4.92 0.67 15.17
C ARG A 41 3.73 1.49 15.66
N LEU A 42 3.84 2.82 15.63
CA LEU A 42 2.76 3.75 16.02
C LEU A 42 1.52 3.57 15.14
N ALA A 43 1.70 3.36 13.83
CA ALA A 43 0.60 3.06 12.92
C ALA A 43 -0.11 1.75 13.28
N GLY A 44 0.64 0.71 13.64
CA GLY A 44 0.09 -0.55 14.14
C GLY A 44 -0.71 -0.36 15.44
N GLU A 45 -0.23 0.46 16.37
CA GLU A 45 -0.93 0.76 17.63
C GLU A 45 -2.24 1.51 17.39
N LEU A 46 -2.22 2.53 16.52
CA LEU A 46 -3.41 3.27 16.12
C LEU A 46 -4.42 2.36 15.44
N PHE A 47 -3.97 1.47 14.55
CA PHE A 47 -4.86 0.51 13.90
C PHE A 47 -5.45 -0.49 14.89
N LEU A 48 -4.66 -1.04 15.82
CA LEU A 48 -5.15 -1.93 16.87
C LEU A 48 -6.21 -1.23 17.75
N LYS A 49 -6.02 0.05 18.05
CA LYS A 49 -7.02 0.85 18.77
C LYS A 49 -8.32 0.98 17.96
N GLU A 50 -8.23 1.33 16.69
CA GLU A 50 -9.38 1.45 15.79
C GLU A 50 -10.17 0.13 15.69
N LEU A 51 -9.48 -1.01 15.58
CA LEU A 51 -10.10 -2.33 15.53
C LEU A 51 -10.90 -2.62 16.81
N LYS A 52 -10.32 -2.30 17.99
CA LYS A 52 -11.00 -2.46 19.28
C LYS A 52 -12.23 -1.56 19.42
N GLU A 53 -12.10 -0.29 19.05
CA GLU A 53 -13.20 0.69 19.14
C GLU A 53 -14.37 0.33 18.23
N ASN A 54 -14.10 -0.33 17.10
CA ASN A 54 -15.12 -0.79 16.15
C ASN A 54 -15.52 -2.26 16.33
N ASN A 55 -15.03 -2.96 17.37
CA ASN A 55 -15.27 -4.38 17.61
C ASN A 55 -14.96 -5.28 16.40
N ILE A 56 -13.85 -5.01 15.70
CA ILE A 56 -13.38 -5.80 14.56
C ILE A 56 -12.41 -6.87 15.06
N PRO A 57 -12.72 -8.17 14.89
CA PRO A 57 -11.84 -9.25 15.33
C PRO A 57 -10.53 -9.31 14.52
N LEU A 58 -9.42 -9.69 15.18
CA LEU A 58 -8.09 -9.75 14.54
C LEU A 58 -8.02 -10.82 13.45
N GLU A 59 -8.77 -11.91 13.58
CA GLU A 59 -8.90 -12.98 12.58
C GLU A 59 -9.51 -12.50 11.27
N ASN A 60 -10.20 -11.35 11.25
CA ASN A 60 -10.76 -10.73 10.06
C ASN A 60 -9.82 -9.73 9.40
N VAL A 61 -8.68 -9.43 10.03
CA VAL A 61 -7.68 -8.51 9.49
C VAL A 61 -6.86 -9.22 8.40
N ARG A 62 -6.64 -8.53 7.28
CA ARG A 62 -5.74 -8.95 6.20
C ARG A 62 -4.75 -7.81 5.93
N ILE A 63 -3.47 -8.14 5.81
CA ILE A 63 -2.38 -7.20 5.54
C ILE A 63 -1.86 -7.49 4.13
N CYS A 64 -2.31 -6.67 3.17
CA CYS A 64 -1.82 -6.70 1.80
C CYS A 64 -0.71 -5.67 1.62
N TYR A 65 0.42 -6.05 1.04
CA TYR A 65 1.59 -5.16 0.93
C TYR A 65 2.30 -5.25 -0.42
N SER A 66 2.92 -4.15 -0.83
CA SER A 66 3.77 -4.07 -2.01
C SER A 66 5.06 -4.89 -1.84
N PRO A 67 5.62 -5.46 -2.92
CA PRO A 67 6.84 -6.28 -2.88
C PRO A 67 8.10 -5.49 -2.50
N PHE A 68 8.04 -4.16 -2.38
CA PHE A 68 9.18 -3.35 -2.00
C PHE A 68 9.61 -3.59 -0.55
N SER A 69 10.93 -3.59 -0.31
CA SER A 69 11.51 -3.88 1.00
C SER A 69 11.04 -2.93 2.10
N ARG A 70 10.87 -1.63 1.81
CA ARG A 70 10.32 -0.64 2.75
C ARG A 70 8.86 -0.92 3.12
N THR A 71 8.03 -1.33 2.15
CA THR A 71 6.61 -1.63 2.38
C THR A 71 6.47 -2.95 3.13
N ARG A 72 7.24 -3.98 2.75
CA ARG A 72 7.30 -5.25 3.47
C ARG A 72 7.71 -5.06 4.93
N HIS A 73 8.81 -4.35 5.19
CA HIS A 73 9.27 -4.12 6.56
C HIS A 73 8.26 -3.28 7.38
N THR A 74 7.59 -2.30 6.75
CA THR A 74 6.49 -1.57 7.42
C THR A 74 5.35 -2.52 7.83
N ALA A 75 4.95 -3.40 6.91
CA ALA A 75 3.88 -4.37 7.15
C ALA A 75 4.27 -5.40 8.22
N GLU A 76 5.53 -5.87 8.24
CA GLU A 76 6.09 -6.74 9.28
C GLU A 76 5.99 -6.11 10.67
N VAL A 77 6.41 -4.85 10.80
CA VAL A 77 6.36 -4.13 12.08
C VAL A 77 4.91 -3.94 12.52
N ALA A 78 4.02 -3.48 11.63
CA ALA A 78 2.61 -3.31 11.97
C ALA A 78 1.94 -4.65 12.36
N ALA A 79 2.20 -5.74 11.62
CA ALA A 79 1.66 -7.07 11.93
C ALA A 79 2.11 -7.56 13.33
N SER A 80 3.35 -7.28 13.72
CA SER A 80 3.87 -7.66 15.03
C SER A 80 3.14 -6.97 16.19
N VAL A 81 2.74 -5.70 16.04
CA VAL A 81 1.93 -4.99 17.04
C VAL A 81 0.55 -5.64 17.22
N LEU A 82 -0.02 -6.18 16.13
CA LEU A 82 -1.29 -6.89 16.15
C LEU A 82 -1.15 -8.35 16.59
N ASN A 83 0.07 -8.85 16.82
CA ASN A 83 0.40 -10.26 17.04
C ASN A 83 -0.03 -11.19 15.88
N ILE A 84 -0.02 -10.68 14.64
CA ILE A 84 -0.29 -11.47 13.44
C ILE A 84 1.04 -12.03 12.90
N PRO A 85 1.19 -13.36 12.76
CA PRO A 85 2.39 -13.95 12.15
C PRO A 85 2.55 -13.49 10.70
N PHE A 86 3.69 -12.89 10.35
CA PHE A 86 3.87 -12.29 9.03
C PHE A 86 3.97 -13.30 7.89
N ASP A 87 4.51 -14.50 8.15
CA ASP A 87 4.51 -15.61 7.20
C ASP A 87 3.19 -16.41 7.23
N GLY A 88 2.19 -15.92 7.96
CA GLY A 88 0.86 -16.52 8.07
C GLY A 88 -0.09 -16.13 6.95
N PRO A 89 -1.27 -16.77 6.86
CA PRO A 89 -2.22 -16.58 5.76
C PRO A 89 -2.89 -15.20 5.74
N GLN A 90 -2.77 -14.41 6.81
CA GLN A 90 -3.34 -13.06 6.90
C GLN A 90 -2.48 -12.00 6.20
N CYS A 91 -1.23 -12.30 5.87
CA CYS A 91 -0.30 -11.38 5.24
C CYS A 91 -0.01 -11.84 3.81
N LYS A 92 -0.22 -10.95 2.84
CA LYS A 92 -0.05 -11.30 1.42
C LYS A 92 0.64 -10.18 0.64
N VAL A 93 1.63 -10.57 -0.15
CA VAL A 93 2.24 -9.66 -1.13
C VAL A 93 1.29 -9.51 -2.32
N ILE A 94 1.06 -8.28 -2.74
CA ILE A 94 0.29 -7.93 -3.94
C ILE A 94 1.19 -7.04 -4.80
N ASP A 95 1.75 -7.61 -5.87
CA ASP A 95 2.72 -6.93 -6.74
C ASP A 95 2.16 -5.63 -7.32
N ASP A 96 0.86 -5.63 -7.60
CA ASP A 96 0.12 -4.50 -8.14
C ASP A 96 -0.11 -3.35 -7.14
N LEU A 97 0.39 -3.46 -5.90
CA LEU A 97 0.48 -2.34 -4.96
C LEU A 97 1.81 -1.58 -5.05
N ARG A 98 2.72 -1.96 -5.96
CA ARG A 98 3.99 -1.26 -6.16
C ARG A 98 3.78 0.22 -6.56
N GLU A 99 4.73 1.05 -6.16
CA GLU A 99 4.79 2.47 -6.56
C GLU A 99 4.83 2.60 -8.09
N ARG A 100 4.37 3.76 -8.59
CA ARG A 100 4.50 4.09 -10.01
C ARG A 100 5.96 4.01 -10.46
N TYR A 101 6.18 3.32 -11.57
CA TYR A 101 7.46 3.29 -12.24
C TYR A 101 7.54 4.45 -13.23
N PHE A 102 8.43 5.40 -13.01
CA PHE A 102 8.58 6.58 -13.88
C PHE A 102 9.51 6.36 -15.08
N GLY A 103 10.04 5.14 -15.25
CA GLY A 103 11.01 4.81 -16.28
C GLY A 103 12.46 5.02 -15.84
N PRO A 104 13.43 4.50 -16.61
CA PRO A 104 14.85 4.52 -16.24
C PRO A 104 15.44 5.93 -16.18
N THR A 105 14.88 6.90 -16.90
CA THR A 105 15.36 8.29 -16.91
C THR A 105 15.12 9.02 -15.59
N PHE A 106 14.14 8.56 -14.80
CA PHE A 106 13.78 9.13 -13.50
C PHE A 106 14.20 8.24 -12.32
N GLU A 107 14.72 7.03 -12.57
CA GLU A 107 15.26 6.19 -11.51
C GLU A 107 16.43 6.88 -10.80
N LEU A 108 16.48 6.75 -9.47
CA LEU A 108 17.52 7.32 -8.61
C LEU A 108 17.63 8.85 -8.63
N LEU A 109 16.75 9.57 -9.33
CA LEU A 109 16.70 11.02 -9.31
C LEU A 109 16.03 11.55 -8.03
N SER A 110 16.23 12.84 -7.77
CA SER A 110 15.55 13.56 -6.70
C SER A 110 14.05 13.68 -6.96
N HIS A 111 13.25 13.75 -5.89
CA HIS A 111 11.82 14.09 -5.96
C HIS A 111 11.55 15.46 -6.61
N ASP A 112 12.56 16.32 -6.79
CA ASP A 112 12.44 17.61 -7.46
C ASP A 112 12.02 17.50 -8.94
N LYS A 113 12.05 16.28 -9.49
CA LYS A 113 11.56 15.95 -10.83
C LYS A 113 10.06 15.65 -10.90
N TYR A 114 9.38 15.49 -9.77
CA TYR A 114 7.93 15.26 -9.77
C TYR A 114 7.11 16.35 -10.45
N PRO A 115 7.41 17.66 -10.32
CA PRO A 115 6.65 18.69 -11.03
C PRO A 115 6.67 18.53 -12.55
N GLU A 116 7.77 18.04 -13.13
CA GLU A 116 7.87 17.78 -14.57
C GLU A 116 6.92 16.65 -14.99
N ILE A 117 6.85 15.58 -14.17
CA ILE A 117 5.97 14.43 -14.42
C ILE A 117 4.50 14.81 -14.20
N TRP A 118 4.19 15.54 -13.13
CA TRP A 118 2.82 15.95 -12.83
C TRP A 118 2.27 16.91 -13.89
N ALA A 119 3.11 17.77 -14.47
CA ALA A 119 2.71 18.59 -15.60
C ALA A 119 2.36 17.75 -16.84
N MET A 120 3.04 16.61 -17.07
CA MET A 120 2.64 15.68 -18.13
C MET A 120 1.31 15.00 -17.80
N ASP A 121 1.16 14.52 -16.56
CA ASP A 121 -0.05 13.83 -16.08
C ASP A 121 -1.30 14.72 -16.15
N GLU A 122 -1.17 16.02 -15.84
CA GLU A 122 -2.26 16.99 -15.88
C GLU A 122 -2.77 17.22 -17.31
N ASN A 123 -1.87 17.15 -18.29
CA ASN A 123 -2.25 17.32 -19.70
C ASN A 123 -2.93 16.07 -20.25
N ASP A 124 -2.40 14.88 -19.96
CA ASP A 124 -2.96 13.61 -20.44
C ASP A 124 -2.61 12.43 -19.51
N PRO A 125 -3.61 11.83 -18.83
CA PRO A 125 -3.38 10.71 -17.90
C PRO A 125 -2.95 9.41 -18.60
N PHE A 126 -3.07 9.32 -19.93
CA PHE A 126 -2.61 8.17 -20.73
C PHE A 126 -1.16 8.30 -21.21
N THR A 127 -0.56 9.49 -21.08
CA THR A 127 0.82 9.72 -21.48
C THR A 127 1.77 8.96 -20.56
N ARG A 128 2.68 8.19 -21.16
CA ARG A 128 3.72 7.44 -20.47
C ARG A 128 5.05 8.20 -20.55
N PRO A 129 5.80 8.37 -19.44
CA PRO A 129 7.22 8.68 -19.55
C PRO A 129 7.96 7.51 -20.21
N GLU A 130 9.12 7.79 -20.80
CA GLU A 130 9.89 6.76 -21.52
C GLU A 130 10.18 5.54 -20.64
N GLY A 131 9.64 4.39 -21.01
CA GLY A 131 9.77 3.13 -20.27
C GLY A 131 8.96 3.04 -18.97
N GLY A 132 8.26 4.09 -18.55
CA GLY A 132 7.46 4.12 -17.34
C GLY A 132 5.96 3.92 -17.54
N GLU A 133 5.22 4.10 -16.45
CA GLU A 133 3.77 3.98 -16.35
C GLU A 133 3.09 5.35 -16.48
N SER A 134 1.94 5.37 -17.17
CA SER A 134 1.00 6.49 -17.15
C SER A 134 0.17 6.49 -15.86
N VAL A 135 -0.63 7.53 -15.64
CA VAL A 135 -1.61 7.54 -14.54
C VAL A 135 -2.67 6.46 -14.74
N ASP A 136 -3.12 6.26 -15.99
CA ASP A 136 -4.08 5.23 -16.36
C ASP A 136 -3.57 3.80 -16.08
N ASP A 137 -2.28 3.54 -16.37
CA ASP A 137 -1.65 2.25 -16.04
C ASP A 137 -1.70 1.95 -14.54
N VAL A 138 -1.37 2.96 -13.72
CA VAL A 138 -1.41 2.83 -12.26
C VAL A 138 -2.84 2.63 -11.77
N ALA A 139 -3.80 3.38 -12.29
CA ALA A 139 -5.21 3.25 -11.93
C ALA A 139 -5.78 1.87 -12.31
N SER A 140 -5.46 1.39 -13.52
CA SER A 140 -5.88 0.07 -14.03
C SER A 140 -5.30 -1.07 -13.19
N ARG A 141 -4.00 -0.97 -12.86
CA ARG A 141 -3.31 -1.95 -12.01
C ARG A 141 -3.86 -1.96 -10.58
N LEU A 142 -4.04 -0.80 -9.97
CA LEU A 142 -4.65 -0.71 -8.62
C LEU A 142 -6.07 -1.26 -8.62
N THR A 143 -6.87 -0.98 -9.66
CA THR A 143 -8.22 -1.54 -9.81
C THR A 143 -8.20 -3.06 -9.85
N SER A 144 -7.23 -3.64 -10.56
CA SER A 144 -7.02 -5.10 -10.64
C SER A 144 -6.59 -5.70 -9.31
N ALA A 145 -5.70 -5.02 -8.56
CA ALA A 145 -5.32 -5.39 -7.21
C ALA A 145 -6.53 -5.40 -6.27
N MET A 146 -7.35 -4.35 -6.32
CA MET A 146 -8.56 -4.22 -5.51
C MET A 146 -9.58 -5.32 -5.82
N ALA A 147 -9.82 -5.60 -7.11
CA ALA A 147 -10.69 -6.70 -7.52
C ALA A 147 -10.18 -8.07 -7.01
N THR A 148 -8.87 -8.28 -7.06
CA THR A 148 -8.24 -9.50 -6.53
C THR A 148 -8.48 -9.61 -5.02
N ILE A 149 -8.17 -8.56 -4.25
CA ILE A 149 -8.37 -8.52 -2.79
C ILE A 149 -9.84 -8.76 -2.43
N GLU A 150 -10.77 -8.11 -3.12
CA GLU A 150 -12.21 -8.28 -2.92
C GLU A 150 -12.70 -9.69 -3.27
N SER A 151 -12.10 -10.35 -4.26
CA SER A 151 -12.46 -11.71 -4.66
C SER A 151 -11.97 -12.75 -3.67
N GLU A 152 -10.76 -12.57 -3.13
CA GLU A 152 -10.11 -13.50 -2.22
C GLU A 152 -10.61 -13.38 -0.79
N TYR A 153 -10.87 -12.15 -0.34
CA TYR A 153 -11.37 -11.88 0.99
C TYR A 153 -12.81 -11.38 0.86
N GLN A 154 -13.75 -12.31 0.99
CA GLN A 154 -15.16 -11.95 1.11
C GLN A 154 -15.37 -11.38 2.51
N GLY A 155 -15.99 -10.20 2.59
CA GLY A 155 -16.20 -9.47 3.84
C GLY A 155 -16.64 -10.43 4.94
N GLY A 156 -15.85 -10.53 6.01
CA GLY A 156 -15.97 -11.52 7.09
C GLY A 156 -17.22 -11.41 7.95
N ILE A 157 -18.33 -11.00 7.35
CA ILE A 157 -19.67 -11.21 7.86
C ILE A 157 -20.15 -12.45 7.13
N GLU A 158 -19.99 -13.61 7.76
CA GLU A 158 -20.85 -14.74 7.43
C GLU A 158 -22.29 -14.22 7.50
N ASP A 159 -23.01 -14.25 6.38
CA ASP A 159 -24.45 -14.11 6.37
C ASP A 159 -25.00 -15.22 7.25
N GLY A 160 -25.24 -14.90 8.52
CA GLY A 160 -25.93 -15.77 9.45
C GLY A 160 -27.32 -16.05 8.92
N LEU A 161 -27.52 -17.27 8.42
CA LEU A 161 -28.80 -17.95 8.32
C LEU A 161 -28.74 -19.22 9.19
#